data_AF-A0A060NPY4-F1
#
_entry.id   AF-A0A060NPY4-F1
#
_cell.length_a   1.000
_cell.length_b   1.000
_cell.length_c   1.000
_cell.angle_alpha   90.00
_cell.angle_beta   90.00
_cell.angle_gamma   90.00
#
_symmetry.space_group_name_H-M   'P 1'
#
loop_
_entity.id
_entity.type
_entity.pdbx_description
1 polymer ?
#
loop_
_entity_poly.entity_id
_entity_poly.type
_entity_poly.pdbx_seq_one_letter_code
_entity_poly.pdbx_strand_id
1 'polypeptide(L)'
;MPFAPTARRWRPLRPRHAHHLLAAALLALLLGLGLGAPALAQDAPYDAVQRQSQAGDWPAALAQADAWLAQHPADAQMRFMRAVLLQRMGQTDAAQAAFTALVQEHPELPEPHNNLAVLHAAAGRLLEAQLALEQALRLHPHYATAWRNLGDVQLQRAAEAYRRALEQTPHAPGLAQRLQALEALLVTTAPAR
;
A
#
# COMPACT_ATOMS: atom_id res chain seq x y z
N MET A 1 34.21 -94.25 52.23
CA MET A 1 34.14 -92.83 51.84
C MET A 1 33.74 -92.75 50.38
N PRO A 2 32.53 -92.25 50.05
CA PRO A 2 31.91 -92.42 48.73
C PRO A 2 32.22 -91.25 47.78
N PHE A 3 32.45 -91.57 46.50
CA PHE A 3 32.51 -90.61 45.40
C PHE A 3 31.09 -90.29 44.90
N ALA A 4 30.74 -89.00 44.85
CA ALA A 4 29.50 -88.47 44.29
C ALA A 4 29.78 -87.73 42.95
N PRO A 5 28.78 -87.63 42.04
CA PRO A 5 29.00 -87.32 40.63
C PRO A 5 28.96 -85.81 40.31
N THR A 6 29.69 -85.40 39.28
CA THR A 6 29.71 -84.03 38.74
C THR A 6 28.51 -83.76 37.83
N ALA A 7 27.56 -82.96 38.31
CA ALA A 7 26.45 -82.42 37.52
C ALA A 7 26.90 -81.23 36.66
N ARG A 8 26.55 -81.30 35.37
CA ARG A 8 26.83 -80.36 34.28
C ARG A 8 26.00 -79.07 34.47
N ARG A 9 26.65 -77.94 34.81
CA ARG A 9 25.97 -76.63 34.90
C ARG A 9 25.81 -76.00 33.51
N TRP A 10 24.58 -75.88 33.04
CA TRP A 10 24.21 -75.03 31.90
C TRP A 10 24.29 -73.54 32.31
N ARG A 11 24.92 -72.71 31.47
CA ARG A 11 24.87 -71.23 31.57
C ARG A 11 24.21 -70.68 30.30
N PRO A 12 23.08 -69.94 30.38
CA PRO A 12 22.54 -69.25 29.22
C PRO A 12 23.34 -67.96 28.94
N LEU A 13 23.73 -67.76 27.68
CA LEU A 13 24.29 -66.52 27.15
C LEU A 13 23.17 -65.46 27.08
N ARG A 14 23.34 -64.33 27.76
CA ARG A 14 22.46 -63.15 27.62
C ARG A 14 23.03 -62.23 26.52
N PRO A 15 22.29 -61.92 25.44
CA PRO A 15 22.74 -60.92 24.48
C PRO A 15 22.53 -59.51 25.06
N ARG A 16 23.62 -58.75 25.26
CA ARG A 16 23.63 -57.44 25.93
C ARG A 16 23.67 -56.22 25.00
N HIS A 17 23.44 -56.36 23.69
CA HIS A 17 23.76 -55.26 22.75
C HIS A 17 22.63 -54.83 21.79
N ALA A 18 21.38 -55.26 22.00
CA ALA A 18 20.26 -54.89 21.11
C ALA A 18 19.62 -53.51 21.41
N HIS A 19 19.97 -52.84 22.52
CA HIS A 19 19.27 -51.60 22.93
C HIS A 19 19.92 -50.30 22.42
N HIS A 20 21.17 -50.32 21.96
CA HIS A 20 21.85 -49.09 21.54
C HIS A 20 21.53 -48.67 20.10
N LEU A 21 21.07 -49.59 19.24
CA LEU A 21 20.72 -49.28 17.85
C LEU A 21 19.30 -48.73 17.68
N LEU A 22 18.39 -48.98 18.64
CA LEU A 22 17.05 -48.38 18.65
C LEU A 22 17.05 -46.93 19.18
N ALA A 23 18.01 -46.57 20.04
CA ALA A 23 18.15 -45.21 20.55
C ALA A 23 18.70 -44.22 19.49
N ALA A 24 19.54 -44.70 18.57
CA ALA A 24 20.11 -43.86 17.50
C ALA A 24 19.11 -43.55 16.37
N ALA A 25 18.13 -44.44 16.12
CA ALA A 25 17.10 -44.22 15.10
C ALA A 25 15.97 -43.27 15.57
N LEU A 26 15.78 -43.10 16.89
CA LEU A 26 14.83 -42.14 17.46
C LEU A 26 15.39 -40.70 17.53
N LEU A 27 16.71 -40.53 17.49
CA LEU A 27 17.33 -39.20 17.47
C LEU A 27 17.38 -38.58 16.06
N ALA A 28 17.34 -39.40 15.01
CA ALA A 28 17.30 -38.93 13.61
C ALA A 28 15.86 -38.66 13.11
N LEU A 29 14.83 -39.14 13.80
CA LEU A 29 13.42 -38.84 13.48
C LEU A 29 12.84 -37.64 14.25
N LEU A 30 13.62 -37.04 15.15
CA LEU A 30 13.29 -35.81 15.88
C LEU A 30 13.98 -34.55 15.32
N LEU A 31 14.65 -34.67 14.17
CA LEU A 31 15.15 -33.53 13.38
C LEU A 31 14.26 -33.20 12.17
N GLY A 32 13.23 -34.01 11.91
CA GLY A 32 12.31 -33.85 10.76
C GLY A 32 10.93 -33.29 11.11
N LEU A 33 10.66 -32.97 12.38
CA LEU A 33 9.34 -32.50 12.84
C LEU A 33 9.47 -31.20 13.62
N GLY A 34 9.12 -30.11 12.95
CA GLY A 34 8.41 -29.00 13.60
C GLY A 34 9.22 -28.09 14.51
N LEU A 35 10.07 -27.25 13.92
CA LEU A 35 10.09 -25.84 14.30
C LEU A 35 9.98 -25.05 13.01
N GLY A 36 8.78 -25.02 12.41
CA GLY A 36 8.38 -23.81 11.72
C GLY A 36 8.47 -22.73 12.79
N ALA A 37 9.55 -21.95 12.77
CA ALA A 37 9.60 -20.73 13.55
C ALA A 37 8.27 -20.03 13.30
N PRO A 38 7.58 -19.47 14.31
CA PRO A 38 6.53 -18.53 13.99
C PRO A 38 7.19 -17.56 13.02
N ALA A 39 6.69 -17.47 11.79
CA ALA A 39 7.12 -16.43 10.88
C ALA A 39 6.89 -15.17 11.70
N LEU A 40 7.96 -14.63 12.28
CA LEU A 40 7.88 -13.45 13.13
C LEU A 40 7.12 -12.48 12.26
N ALA A 41 5.94 -12.06 12.73
CA ALA A 41 5.09 -11.16 11.97
C ALA A 41 6.01 -10.02 11.54
N GLN A 42 6.35 -9.98 10.26
CA GLN A 42 7.29 -8.99 9.76
C GLN A 42 6.62 -7.66 9.99
N ASP A 43 7.32 -6.71 10.60
CA ASP A 43 6.76 -5.38 10.75
C ASP A 43 6.48 -4.81 9.34
N ALA A 44 5.32 -4.18 9.19
CA ALA A 44 4.93 -3.60 7.92
C ALA A 44 5.98 -2.57 7.45
N PRO A 45 6.44 -2.61 6.19
CA PRO A 45 7.56 -1.79 5.73
C PRO A 45 7.15 -0.34 5.41
N TYR A 46 6.19 0.24 6.13
CA TYR A 46 5.66 1.59 5.87
C TYR A 46 6.76 2.64 5.81
N ASP A 47 7.65 2.67 6.80
CA ASP A 47 8.73 3.66 6.86
C ASP A 47 9.74 3.49 5.73
N ALA A 48 9.98 2.27 5.27
CA ALA A 48 10.88 1.99 4.16
C ALA A 48 10.26 2.47 2.84
N VAL A 49 9.02 2.08 2.56
CA VAL A 49 8.26 2.50 1.38
C VAL A 49 8.13 4.03 1.36
N GLN A 50 7.84 4.66 2.50
CA GLN A 50 7.70 6.11 2.61
C GLN A 50 9.01 6.83 2.34
N ARG A 51 10.14 6.37 2.92
CA ARG A 51 11.46 6.99 2.68
C ARG A 51 11.89 6.85 1.23
N GLN A 52 11.71 5.68 0.62
CA GLN A 52 12.03 5.47 -0.80
C GLN A 52 11.15 6.35 -1.71
N SER A 53 9.84 6.42 -1.41
CA SER A 53 8.90 7.30 -2.12
C SER A 53 9.33 8.78 -2.04
N GLN A 54 9.79 9.23 -0.88
CA GLN A 54 10.32 10.60 -0.68
C GLN A 54 11.64 10.83 -1.40
N ALA A 55 12.50 9.80 -1.49
CA ALA A 55 13.76 9.85 -2.22
C ALA A 55 13.60 9.84 -3.74
N GLY A 56 12.37 9.66 -4.26
CA GLY A 56 12.10 9.58 -5.69
C GLY A 56 12.23 8.17 -6.28
N ASP A 57 12.59 7.18 -5.46
CA ASP A 57 12.72 5.79 -5.89
C ASP A 57 11.36 5.08 -5.84
N TRP A 58 10.43 5.58 -6.67
CA TRP A 58 9.06 5.05 -6.74
C TRP A 58 8.99 3.59 -7.20
N PRO A 59 9.81 3.12 -8.16
CA PRO A 59 9.82 1.71 -8.55
C PRO A 59 10.23 0.77 -7.41
N ALA A 60 11.26 1.10 -6.63
CA ALA A 60 11.66 0.26 -5.50
C ALA A 60 10.61 0.27 -4.38
N ALA A 61 10.06 1.45 -4.07
CA ALA A 61 8.97 1.57 -3.11
C ALA A 61 7.74 0.75 -3.52
N LEU A 62 7.40 0.76 -4.81
CA LEU A 62 6.29 -0.01 -5.36
C LEU A 62 6.54 -1.51 -5.25
N ALA A 63 7.73 -1.97 -5.62
CA ALA A 63 8.11 -3.38 -5.49
C ALA A 63 8.03 -3.87 -4.04
N GLN A 64 8.44 -3.04 -3.08
CA GLN A 64 8.34 -3.37 -1.66
C GLN A 64 6.88 -3.40 -1.16
N ALA A 65 6.05 -2.44 -1.58
CA ALA A 65 4.62 -2.45 -1.28
C ALA A 65 3.92 -3.69 -1.87
N ASP A 66 4.24 -4.06 -3.12
CA ASP A 66 3.68 -5.23 -3.79
C ASP A 66 4.08 -6.54 -3.07
N ALA A 67 5.35 -6.67 -2.67
CA ALA A 67 5.83 -7.84 -1.93
C ALA A 67 5.12 -8.01 -0.58
N TRP A 68 4.82 -6.89 0.10
CA TRP A 68 4.04 -6.91 1.34
C TRP A 68 2.58 -7.30 1.10
N LEU A 69 1.93 -6.67 0.11
CA LEU A 69 0.53 -6.89 -0.23
C LEU A 69 0.25 -8.29 -0.79
N ALA A 70 1.24 -8.95 -1.38
CA ALA A 70 1.13 -10.34 -1.79
C ALA A 70 0.82 -11.28 -0.60
N GLN A 71 1.25 -10.90 0.61
CA GLN A 71 1.01 -11.65 1.84
C GLN A 71 -0.11 -11.02 2.70
N HIS A 72 -0.34 -9.71 2.56
CA HIS A 72 -1.28 -8.92 3.36
C HIS A 72 -2.25 -8.12 2.47
N PRO A 73 -3.07 -8.77 1.63
CA PRO A 73 -3.86 -8.09 0.59
C PRO A 73 -4.89 -7.10 1.15
N ALA A 74 -5.31 -7.27 2.41
CA ALA A 74 -6.30 -6.42 3.06
C ALA A 74 -5.72 -5.12 3.66
N ASP A 75 -4.39 -4.96 3.72
CA ASP A 75 -3.75 -3.79 4.32
C ASP A 75 -4.10 -2.50 3.55
N ALA A 76 -5.04 -1.72 4.09
CA ALA A 76 -5.53 -0.51 3.46
C ALA A 76 -4.46 0.58 3.37
N GLN A 77 -3.59 0.69 4.38
CA GLN A 77 -2.53 1.69 4.41
C GLN A 77 -1.50 1.41 3.33
N MET A 78 -1.04 0.15 3.18
CA MET A 78 -0.09 -0.19 2.12
C MET A 78 -0.74 -0.09 0.73
N ARG A 79 -2.01 -0.48 0.57
CA ARG A 79 -2.75 -0.27 -0.68
C ARG A 79 -2.85 1.20 -1.07
N PHE A 80 -3.06 2.08 -0.10
CA PHE A 80 -3.04 3.52 -0.31
C PHE A 80 -1.67 4.01 -0.75
N MET A 81 -0.59 3.60 -0.06
CA MET A 81 0.78 3.96 -0.45
C MET A 81 1.12 3.49 -1.86
N ARG A 82 0.74 2.26 -2.22
CA ARG A 82 0.85 1.71 -3.57
C ARG A 82 0.11 2.57 -4.60
N ALA A 83 -1.13 2.97 -4.33
CA ALA A 83 -1.91 3.82 -5.23
C ALA A 83 -1.25 5.19 -5.47
N VAL A 84 -0.70 5.80 -4.41
CA VAL A 84 0.08 7.05 -4.52
C VAL A 84 1.34 6.86 -5.37
N LEU A 85 2.04 5.74 -5.23
CA LEU A 85 3.22 5.42 -6.04
C LEU A 85 2.86 5.26 -7.53
N LEU A 86 1.79 4.54 -7.83
CA LEU A 86 1.26 4.40 -9.20
C LEU A 86 0.96 5.78 -9.81
N GLN A 87 0.32 6.67 -9.05
CA GLN A 87 0.04 8.03 -9.50
C GLN A 87 1.32 8.81 -9.78
N ARG A 88 2.33 8.75 -8.89
CA ARG A 88 3.62 9.43 -9.09
C ARG A 88 4.36 8.93 -10.33
N MET A 89 4.22 7.64 -10.65
CA MET A 89 4.79 7.02 -11.84
C MET A 89 3.98 7.29 -13.12
N GLY A 90 2.91 8.09 -13.06
CA GLY A 90 2.06 8.38 -14.22
C GLY A 90 1.14 7.23 -14.63
N GLN A 91 1.01 6.17 -13.82
CA GLN A 91 0.10 5.06 -14.06
C GLN A 91 -1.32 5.44 -13.60
N THR A 92 -1.88 6.46 -14.24
CA THR A 92 -3.12 7.14 -13.84
C THR A 92 -4.31 6.19 -13.73
N ASP A 93 -4.50 5.28 -14.69
CA ASP A 93 -5.63 4.33 -14.68
C ASP A 93 -5.54 3.33 -13.52
N ALA A 94 -4.33 2.81 -13.26
CA ALA A 94 -4.09 1.88 -12.16
C ALA A 94 -4.28 2.57 -10.79
N ALA A 95 -3.81 3.81 -10.66
CA ALA A 95 -4.03 4.62 -9.46
C ALA A 95 -5.51 4.92 -9.24
N GLN A 96 -6.24 5.31 -10.30
CA GLN A 96 -7.68 5.58 -10.22
C GLN A 96 -8.45 4.32 -9.77
N ALA A 97 -8.15 3.15 -10.33
CA ALA A 97 -8.76 1.90 -9.93
C ALA A 97 -8.48 1.58 -8.45
N ALA A 98 -7.23 1.74 -8.00
CA ALA A 98 -6.84 1.47 -6.62
C ALA A 98 -7.49 2.40 -5.61
N PHE A 99 -7.53 3.72 -5.88
CA PHE A 99 -8.23 4.66 -4.98
C PHE A 99 -9.75 4.46 -5.00
N THR A 100 -10.33 4.10 -6.15
CA THR A 100 -11.77 3.78 -6.23
C THR A 100 -12.10 2.58 -5.35
N ALA A 101 -11.30 1.52 -5.40
CA ALA A 101 -11.47 0.36 -4.52
C ALA A 101 -11.34 0.75 -3.04
N LEU A 102 -10.35 1.58 -2.68
CA LEU A 102 -10.19 2.08 -1.31
C LEU A 102 -11.39 2.89 -0.83
N VAL A 103 -11.97 3.75 -1.66
CA VAL A 103 -13.19 4.49 -1.32
C VAL A 103 -14.40 3.56 -1.14
N GLN A 104 -14.50 2.49 -1.93
CA GLN A 104 -15.60 1.54 -1.82
C GLN A 104 -15.50 0.68 -0.57
N GLU A 105 -14.29 0.26 -0.20
CA GLU A 105 -14.05 -0.62 0.94
C GLU A 105 -13.90 0.13 2.27
N HIS A 106 -13.33 1.35 2.24
CA HIS A 106 -13.02 2.19 3.40
C HIS A 106 -13.53 3.63 3.17
N PRO A 107 -14.86 3.82 3.05
CA PRO A 107 -15.47 5.12 2.73
C PRO A 107 -15.25 6.21 3.80
N GLU A 108 -14.76 5.84 4.98
CA GLU A 108 -14.41 6.75 6.07
C GLU A 108 -13.04 7.41 5.91
N LEU A 109 -12.18 6.91 5.01
CA LEU A 109 -10.84 7.46 4.80
C LEU A 109 -10.89 8.71 3.91
N PRO A 110 -10.45 9.88 4.39
CA PRO A 110 -10.46 11.11 3.58
C PRO A 110 -9.39 11.12 2.47
N GLU A 111 -8.27 10.42 2.64
CA GLU A 111 -7.13 10.50 1.74
C GLU A 111 -7.40 9.92 0.34
N PRO A 112 -8.05 8.74 0.19
CA PRO A 112 -8.43 8.23 -1.14
C PRO A 112 -9.35 9.18 -1.92
N HIS A 113 -10.31 9.81 -1.24
CA HIS A 113 -11.18 10.83 -1.85
C HIS A 113 -10.38 12.02 -2.38
N ASN A 114 -9.46 12.56 -1.59
CA ASN A 114 -8.59 13.65 -2.01
C ASN A 114 -7.71 13.25 -3.23
N ASN A 115 -7.17 12.03 -3.27
CA ASN A 115 -6.34 11.59 -4.39
C ASN A 115 -7.16 11.33 -5.68
N LEU A 116 -8.36 10.76 -5.58
CA LEU A 116 -9.28 10.67 -6.72
C LEU A 116 -9.59 12.07 -7.28
N ALA A 117 -9.78 13.06 -6.42
CA ALA A 117 -10.03 14.42 -6.88
C ALA A 117 -8.88 14.99 -7.70
N VAL A 118 -7.63 14.76 -7.29
CA VAL A 118 -6.45 15.18 -8.05
C VAL A 118 -6.43 14.50 -9.42
N LEU A 119 -6.77 13.21 -9.50
CA LEU A 119 -6.87 12.48 -10.78
C LEU A 119 -8.02 12.99 -11.66
N HIS A 120 -9.17 13.32 -11.08
CA HIS A 120 -10.29 13.91 -11.81
C HIS A 120 -9.95 15.31 -12.33
N ALA A 121 -9.31 16.16 -11.51
CA ALA A 121 -8.89 17.50 -11.91
C ALA A 121 -7.87 17.45 -13.06
N ALA A 122 -6.88 16.55 -13.00
CA ALA A 122 -5.92 16.35 -14.07
C ALA A 122 -6.57 15.89 -15.39
N ALA A 123 -7.70 15.21 -15.32
CA ALA A 123 -8.49 14.79 -16.48
C ALA A 123 -9.54 15.83 -16.93
N GLY A 124 -9.57 17.03 -16.35
CA GLY A 124 -10.56 18.07 -16.65
C GLY A 124 -11.97 17.80 -16.10
N ARG A 125 -12.14 16.74 -15.29
CA ARG A 125 -13.40 16.36 -14.64
C ARG A 125 -13.60 17.13 -13.35
N LEU A 126 -13.78 18.45 -13.48
CA LEU A 126 -13.71 19.38 -12.35
C LEU A 126 -14.88 19.23 -11.36
N LEU A 127 -16.05 18.77 -11.82
CA LEU A 127 -17.18 18.53 -10.94
C LEU A 127 -16.95 17.31 -10.05
N GLU A 128 -16.49 16.21 -10.63
CA GLU A 128 -16.14 15.00 -9.88
C GLU A 128 -14.99 15.27 -8.90
N ALA A 129 -14.00 16.08 -9.29
CA ALA A 129 -12.93 16.51 -8.41
C ALA A 129 -13.47 17.27 -7.19
N GLN A 130 -14.37 18.24 -7.41
CA GLN A 130 -14.99 19.00 -6.32
C GLN A 130 -15.76 18.09 -5.36
N LEU A 131 -16.62 17.21 -5.88
CA LEU A 131 -17.45 16.33 -5.05
C LEU A 131 -16.60 15.39 -4.19
N ALA A 132 -15.50 14.87 -4.75
CA ALA A 132 -14.57 14.04 -4.01
C ALA A 132 -13.83 14.83 -2.90
N LEU A 133 -13.44 16.08 -3.15
CA LEU A 133 -12.82 16.94 -2.12
C LEU A 133 -13.80 17.31 -1.02
N GLU A 134 -15.05 17.62 -1.37
CA GLU A 134 -16.09 17.87 -0.39
C GLU A 134 -16.35 16.65 0.50
N GLN A 135 -16.28 15.44 -0.06
CA GLN A 135 -16.37 14.21 0.74
C GLN A 135 -15.17 14.06 1.69
N ALA A 136 -13.93 14.27 1.20
CA ALA A 136 -12.74 14.25 2.03
C ALA A 136 -12.83 15.26 3.20
N LEU A 137 -13.37 16.46 2.94
CA LEU A 137 -13.54 17.52 3.93
C LEU A 137 -14.71 17.27 4.90
N ARG A 138 -15.76 16.57 4.47
CA ARG A 138 -16.81 16.08 5.39
C ARG A 138 -16.24 15.09 6.41
N LEU A 139 -15.37 14.18 5.96
CA LEU A 139 -14.72 13.18 6.81
C LEU A 139 -13.65 13.80 7.71
N HIS A 140 -12.88 14.76 7.18
CA HIS A 140 -11.84 15.45 7.92
C HIS A 140 -11.85 16.97 7.62
N PRO A 141 -12.62 17.77 8.40
CA PRO A 141 -12.78 19.21 8.15
C PRO A 141 -11.49 20.04 8.21
N HIS A 142 -10.46 19.55 8.91
CA HIS A 142 -9.16 20.21 9.06
C HIS A 142 -8.10 19.71 8.05
N TYR A 143 -8.52 18.98 7.01
CA TYR A 143 -7.60 18.44 6.00
C TYR A 143 -7.09 19.55 5.07
N ALA A 144 -6.01 20.23 5.49
CA ALA A 144 -5.44 21.37 4.78
C ALA A 144 -5.12 21.09 3.30
N THR A 145 -4.62 19.90 2.98
CA THR A 145 -4.34 19.50 1.59
C THR A 145 -5.60 19.45 0.73
N ALA A 146 -6.71 18.94 1.27
CA ALA A 146 -7.97 18.89 0.55
C ALA A 146 -8.56 20.31 0.34
N TRP A 147 -8.45 21.20 1.33
CA TRP A 147 -8.84 22.61 1.15
C TRP A 147 -8.05 23.32 0.07
N ARG A 148 -6.72 23.11 0.02
CA ARG A 148 -5.87 23.64 -1.05
C ARG A 148 -6.32 23.13 -2.41
N ASN A 149 -6.46 21.80 -2.54
CA ASN A 149 -6.89 21.17 -3.79
C ASN A 149 -8.28 21.66 -4.24
N LEU A 150 -9.19 21.92 -3.29
CA LEU A 150 -10.50 22.49 -3.60
C LEU A 150 -10.37 23.91 -4.15
N GLY A 151 -9.50 24.73 -3.57
CA GLY A 151 -9.15 26.05 -4.09
C GLY A 151 -8.67 25.98 -5.55
N ASP A 152 -7.72 25.08 -5.84
CA ASP A 152 -7.18 24.89 -7.19
C ASP A 152 -8.27 24.46 -8.18
N VAL A 153 -9.15 23.52 -7.78
CA VAL A 153 -10.30 23.10 -8.60
C VAL A 153 -11.26 24.27 -8.86
N GLN A 154 -11.54 25.13 -7.86
CA GLN A 154 -12.40 26.29 -8.07
C GLN A 154 -11.77 27.32 -9.01
N LEU A 155 -10.44 27.53 -8.95
CA LEU A 155 -9.74 28.39 -9.90
C LEU A 155 -9.86 27.86 -11.33
N GLN A 156 -9.71 26.54 -11.54
CA GLN A 156 -9.89 25.91 -12.85
C GLN A 156 -11.32 26.09 -13.38
N ARG A 157 -12.34 25.89 -12.53
CA ARG A 157 -13.75 26.08 -12.91
C ARG A 157 -14.06 27.53 -13.27
N ALA A 158 -13.49 28.49 -12.53
CA ALA A 158 -13.65 29.91 -12.83
C ALA A 158 -12.99 30.27 -14.18
N ALA A 159 -11.81 29.71 -14.48
CA ALA A 159 -11.14 29.91 -15.76
C ALA A 159 -11.98 29.34 -16.93
N GLU A 160 -12.54 28.14 -16.77
CA GLU A 160 -13.46 27.54 -17.75
C GLU A 160 -14.67 28.44 -18.02
N ALA A 161 -15.31 28.96 -16.95
CA ALA A 161 -16.46 29.85 -17.08
C ALA A 161 -16.11 31.15 -17.83
N TYR A 162 -14.96 31.77 -17.55
CA TYR A 162 -14.53 32.96 -18.28
C TYR A 162 -14.21 32.67 -19.74
N ARG A 163 -13.60 31.52 -20.05
CA ARG A 163 -13.35 31.10 -21.44
C ARG A 163 -14.65 30.97 -22.22
N ARG A 164 -15.64 30.28 -21.65
CA ARG A 164 -16.99 30.14 -22.21
C ARG A 164 -17.68 31.49 -22.40
N ALA A 165 -17.52 32.42 -21.46
CA ALA A 165 -18.08 33.76 -21.60
C ALA A 165 -17.42 34.56 -22.74
N LEU A 166 -16.09 34.45 -22.90
CA LEU A 166 -15.33 35.09 -23.98
C LEU A 166 -15.65 34.49 -25.36
N GLU A 167 -15.97 33.20 -25.45
CA GLU A 167 -16.46 32.58 -26.70
C GLU A 167 -17.76 33.26 -27.19
N GLN A 168 -18.63 33.66 -26.26
CA GLN A 168 -19.91 34.31 -26.60
C GLN A 168 -19.77 35.83 -26.75
N THR A 169 -18.87 36.45 -25.98
CA THR A 169 -18.67 37.90 -25.93
C THR A 169 -17.18 38.26 -25.94
N PRO A 170 -16.50 38.18 -27.10
CA PRO A 170 -15.04 38.36 -27.19
C PRO A 170 -14.52 39.73 -26.71
N HIS A 171 -15.39 40.74 -26.71
CA HIS A 171 -15.07 42.12 -26.33
C HIS A 171 -15.64 42.53 -24.96
N ALA A 172 -16.09 41.57 -24.14
CA ALA A 172 -16.56 41.87 -22.79
C ALA A 172 -15.40 42.43 -21.93
N PRO A 173 -15.54 43.66 -21.38
CA PRO A 173 -14.45 44.32 -20.69
C PRO A 173 -14.03 43.55 -19.43
N GLY A 174 -12.72 43.38 -19.25
CA GLY A 174 -12.12 42.78 -18.05
C GLY A 174 -12.15 41.24 -17.98
N LEU A 175 -12.89 40.53 -18.84
CA LEU A 175 -12.94 39.07 -18.80
C LEU A 175 -11.60 38.42 -19.18
N ALA A 176 -10.93 38.92 -20.23
CA ALA A 176 -9.62 38.43 -20.64
C ALA A 176 -8.55 38.63 -19.55
N GLN A 177 -8.58 39.78 -18.85
CA GLN A 177 -7.66 40.06 -17.74
C GLN A 177 -7.89 39.12 -16.55
N ARG A 178 -9.17 38.84 -16.22
CA ARG A 178 -9.52 37.89 -15.16
C ARG A 178 -9.09 36.47 -15.49
N LEU A 179 -9.31 36.02 -16.73
CA LEU A 179 -8.86 34.71 -17.19
C LEU A 179 -7.33 34.60 -17.10
N GLN A 180 -6.60 35.59 -17.61
CA GLN A 180 -5.14 35.62 -17.54
C GLN A 180 -4.61 35.55 -16.10
N ALA A 181 -5.25 36.26 -15.16
CA ALA A 181 -4.87 36.22 -13.75
C ALA A 181 -5.08 34.83 -13.12
N LEU A 182 -6.20 34.16 -13.44
CA LEU A 182 -6.45 32.79 -12.98
C LEU A 182 -5.45 31.80 -13.57
N GLU A 183 -5.18 31.89 -14.87
CA GLU A 183 -4.21 31.02 -15.54
C GLU A 183 -2.81 31.18 -14.94
N ALA A 184 -2.41 32.40 -14.56
CA ALA A 184 -1.15 32.64 -13.88
C ALA A 184 -1.08 31.93 -12.50
N LEU A 185 -2.16 31.94 -11.72
CA LEU A 185 -2.23 31.21 -10.44
C LEU A 185 -2.18 29.68 -10.62
N LEU A 186 -2.73 29.17 -11.72
CA LEU A 186 -2.73 27.75 -12.02
C LEU A 186 -1.34 27.26 -12.51
N VAL A 187 -0.55 28.13 -13.12
CA VAL A 187 0.83 27.80 -13.53
C VAL A 187 1.77 27.73 -12.33
N THR A 188 1.62 28.62 -11.35
CA THR A 188 2.50 28.66 -10.17
C THR A 188 2.25 27.54 -9.16
N THR A 189 1.10 26.86 -9.26
CA THR A 189 0.70 25.76 -8.37
C THR A 189 1.08 24.37 -8.91
N ALA A 190 1.55 24.28 -10.16
CA ALA A 190 2.07 23.02 -10.72
C ALA A 190 3.42 22.68 -10.06
N PRO A 191 3.61 21.46 -9.51
CA PRO A 191 4.92 21.06 -9.01
C PRO A 191 5.95 21.04 -10.14
N ALA A 192 7.16 21.57 -9.89
CA ALA A 192 8.28 21.41 -10.80
C ALA A 192 8.51 19.91 -11.04
N ARG A 193 8.56 19.53 -12.33
CA ARG A 193 8.78 18.14 -12.77
C ARG A 193 10.14 17.62 -12.32
#